data_AF-A0A1Y1UX09-F1
#
_entry.id   AF-A0A1Y1UX09-F1
#
_cell.length_a   1.000
_cell.length_b   1.000
_cell.length_c   1.000
_cell.angle_alpha   90.00
_cell.angle_beta   90.00
_cell.angle_gamma   90.00
#
_symmetry.space_group_name_H-M   'P 1'
#
loop_
_entity.id
_entity.type
_entity.pdbx_description
1 polymer ?
#
loop_
_entity_poly.entity_id
_entity_poly.type
_entity_poly.pdbx_seq_one_letter_code
_entity_poly.pdbx_strand_id
1 'polypeptide(L)'
;MFFCLYKNILYSHSEYNYGNKCEAARRCGGVFGSCPSGKCCSKHGYCGVSDAHCAASNGCQSEFGTCKCGEDYGMCSDGLCCSKKGYCGKTKSYCYSSNGCQSNYGSCKCGENYGLCSDGQCCSKKGYCGRTKAYCASSSGCQSNYGSCKCGESYGTCSDNKCCSNKGYCGTTSAYCSINKCQNKYGFCPDK
;
A
#
# COMPACT_ATOMS: atom_id res chain seq x y z
N MET A 1 18.20 -30.43 -9.47
CA MET A 1 18.78 -29.70 -10.62
C MET A 1 18.04 -30.20 -11.86
N PHE A 2 17.13 -29.41 -12.43
CA PHE A 2 16.40 -29.86 -13.63
C PHE A 2 17.35 -29.75 -14.83
N PHE A 3 17.89 -30.89 -15.24
CA PHE A 3 18.63 -31.02 -16.48
C PHE A 3 17.66 -31.37 -17.60
N CYS A 4 17.62 -30.54 -18.64
CA CYS A 4 17.10 -30.98 -19.94
C CYS A 4 18.27 -31.57 -20.73
N LEU A 5 18.26 -32.89 -20.94
CA LEU A 5 19.21 -33.56 -21.82
C LEU A 5 18.75 -33.39 -23.28
N TYR A 6 19.59 -32.76 -24.10
CA TYR A 6 19.44 -32.71 -25.55
C TYR A 6 20.12 -33.96 -26.15
N LYS A 7 19.37 -34.79 -26.87
CA LYS A 7 19.94 -35.84 -27.72
C LYS A 7 20.56 -35.20 -28.97
N ASN A 8 21.87 -35.00 -28.94
CA ASN A 8 22.86 -35.33 -30.00
C ASN A 8 22.37 -35.47 -31.47
N ILE A 9 21.63 -34.50 -32.03
CA ILE A 9 21.34 -34.47 -33.48
C ILE A 9 21.33 -33.02 -33.96
N LEU A 10 22.25 -32.70 -34.89
CA LEU A 10 22.19 -31.52 -35.75
C LEU A 10 21.12 -31.78 -36.81
N TYR A 11 20.04 -30.98 -36.86
CA TYR A 11 19.19 -30.89 -38.06
C TYR A 11 18.67 -29.47 -38.25
N SER A 12 18.72 -29.03 -39.51
CA SER A 12 18.30 -27.73 -40.01
C SER A 12 16.78 -27.56 -39.98
N HIS A 13 16.33 -26.36 -39.64
CA HIS A 13 14.93 -25.94 -39.66
C HIS A 13 14.29 -26.06 -41.05
N SER A 14 13.04 -26.53 -41.11
CA SER A 14 11.98 -25.88 -41.91
C SER A 14 10.57 -26.45 -41.63
N GLU A 15 10.04 -26.52 -40.40
CA GLU A 15 8.65 -26.97 -40.22
C GLU A 15 7.86 -26.22 -39.14
N TYR A 16 6.79 -25.57 -39.62
CA TYR A 16 5.59 -25.15 -38.89
C TYR A 16 4.89 -26.41 -38.35
N ASN A 17 5.04 -26.73 -37.06
CA ASN A 17 4.13 -27.63 -36.35
C ASN A 17 3.99 -27.21 -34.89
N TYR A 18 2.91 -26.48 -34.64
CA TYR A 18 2.53 -25.84 -33.39
C TYR A 18 1.95 -26.92 -32.45
N GLY A 19 2.81 -27.64 -31.75
CA GLY A 19 2.34 -28.62 -30.77
C GLY A 19 3.45 -29.42 -30.12
N ASN A 20 4.03 -28.89 -29.03
CA ASN A 20 4.41 -29.69 -27.85
C ASN A 20 4.98 -28.82 -26.70
N LYS A 21 4.28 -28.85 -25.55
CA LYS A 21 4.83 -28.93 -24.18
C LYS A 21 5.79 -27.85 -23.64
N CYS A 22 5.62 -26.58 -24.02
CA CYS A 22 6.16 -25.44 -23.26
C CYS A 22 5.13 -24.35 -22.89
N GLU A 23 3.89 -24.43 -23.39
CA GLU A 23 2.88 -23.36 -23.19
C GLU A 23 2.17 -23.43 -21.84
N ALA A 24 2.00 -24.61 -21.24
CA ALA A 24 1.37 -24.76 -19.92
C ALA A 24 2.23 -24.18 -18.78
N ALA A 25 3.56 -24.20 -18.91
CA ALA A 25 4.49 -23.61 -17.94
C ALA A 25 4.50 -22.07 -17.93
N ARG A 26 3.70 -21.44 -18.80
CA ARG A 26 3.51 -19.99 -18.86
C ARG A 26 2.16 -19.53 -18.32
N ARG A 27 1.22 -20.42 -17.97
CA ARG A 27 -0.07 -20.03 -17.41
C ARG A 27 0.02 -19.83 -15.90
N CYS A 28 -0.78 -18.91 -15.39
CA CYS A 28 -0.92 -18.62 -13.96
C CYS A 28 -2.33 -18.11 -13.65
N GLY A 29 -2.66 -18.00 -12.37
CA GLY A 29 -3.99 -17.59 -11.90
C GLY A 29 -4.63 -18.68 -11.04
N GLY A 30 -5.86 -18.45 -10.57
CA GLY A 30 -6.54 -19.33 -9.61
C GLY A 30 -6.61 -20.82 -9.99
N VAL A 31 -6.66 -21.13 -11.29
CA VAL A 31 -6.69 -22.51 -11.80
C VAL A 31 -5.27 -23.07 -12.03
N PHE A 32 -4.32 -22.24 -12.46
CA PHE A 32 -3.00 -22.68 -12.93
C PHE A 32 -1.90 -22.53 -11.87
N GLY A 33 -2.18 -21.85 -10.76
CA GLY A 33 -1.23 -21.57 -9.70
C GLY A 33 -0.32 -20.39 -9.98
N SER A 34 0.77 -20.33 -9.23
CA SER A 34 1.70 -19.20 -9.24
C SER A 34 2.82 -19.37 -10.27
N CYS A 35 3.31 -18.25 -10.78
CA CYS A 35 4.49 -18.21 -11.62
C CYS A 35 5.76 -18.60 -10.85
N PRO A 36 6.82 -19.02 -11.56
CA PRO A 36 8.15 -19.19 -10.96
C PRO A 36 8.62 -17.93 -10.23
N SER A 37 9.47 -18.12 -9.23
CA SER A 37 10.00 -17.03 -8.39
C SER A 37 10.52 -15.85 -9.21
N GLY A 38 10.11 -14.64 -8.84
CA GLY A 38 10.50 -13.39 -9.50
C GLY A 38 9.70 -13.05 -10.77
N LYS A 39 8.80 -13.92 -11.23
CA LYS A 39 7.89 -13.62 -12.34
C LYS A 39 6.54 -13.12 -11.86
N CYS A 40 5.90 -12.36 -12.73
CA CYS A 40 4.61 -11.72 -12.51
C CYS A 40 3.53 -12.50 -13.26
N CYS A 41 2.35 -12.60 -12.67
CA CYS A 41 1.18 -13.15 -13.33
C CYS A 41 0.35 -12.02 -13.91
N SER A 42 0.26 -11.90 -15.23
CA SER A 42 -0.53 -10.85 -15.88
C SER A 42 -2.03 -11.05 -15.65
N LYS A 43 -2.85 -10.02 -15.90
CA LYS A 43 -4.32 -10.14 -15.87
C LYS A 43 -4.88 -11.22 -16.79
N HIS A 44 -4.13 -11.61 -17.81
CA HIS A 44 -4.52 -12.63 -18.78
C HIS A 44 -4.11 -14.05 -18.36
N GLY A 45 -3.51 -14.20 -17.17
CA GLY A 45 -3.10 -15.50 -16.64
C GLY A 45 -1.87 -16.04 -17.34
N TYR A 46 -0.91 -15.18 -17.65
CA TYR A 46 0.40 -15.56 -18.21
C TYR A 46 1.56 -15.03 -17.36
N CYS A 47 2.60 -15.84 -17.22
CA CYS A 47 3.83 -15.50 -16.53
C CYS A 47 4.78 -14.68 -17.42
N GLY A 48 5.29 -13.57 -16.88
CA GLY A 48 6.29 -12.73 -17.54
C GLY A 48 6.98 -11.78 -16.57
N VAL A 49 7.88 -10.95 -17.11
CA VAL A 49 8.68 -9.99 -16.32
C VAL A 49 8.58 -8.55 -16.85
N SER A 50 7.89 -8.32 -17.97
CA SER A 50 7.67 -6.97 -18.48
C SER A 50 6.62 -6.23 -17.65
N ASP A 51 6.58 -4.91 -17.77
CA ASP A 51 5.62 -4.10 -17.01
C ASP A 51 4.15 -4.39 -17.39
N ALA A 52 3.90 -4.87 -18.61
CA ALA A 52 2.59 -5.41 -19.01
C ALA A 52 2.15 -6.62 -18.17
N HIS A 53 3.09 -7.36 -17.59
CA HIS A 53 2.81 -8.48 -16.67
C HIS A 53 2.87 -8.05 -15.22
N CYS A 54 3.78 -7.13 -14.88
CA CYS A 54 4.17 -6.85 -13.50
C CYS A 54 3.49 -5.64 -12.87
N ALA A 55 3.11 -4.62 -13.65
CA ALA A 55 2.51 -3.42 -13.09
C ALA A 55 1.13 -3.75 -12.49
N ALA A 56 0.86 -3.28 -11.27
CA ALA A 56 -0.46 -3.41 -10.66
C ALA A 56 -1.54 -2.68 -11.49
N SER A 57 -1.21 -1.55 -12.11
CA SER A 57 -2.06 -0.82 -13.06
C SER A 57 -2.44 -1.64 -14.30
N ASN A 58 -1.62 -2.62 -14.69
CA ASN A 58 -1.91 -3.56 -15.78
C ASN A 58 -2.65 -4.82 -15.30
N GLY A 59 -3.07 -4.88 -14.04
CA GLY A 59 -3.84 -5.98 -13.47
C GLY A 59 -2.99 -7.21 -13.13
N CYS A 60 -1.73 -7.01 -12.74
CA CYS A 60 -0.90 -8.09 -12.21
C CYS A 60 -1.59 -8.78 -11.01
N GLN A 61 -1.63 -10.12 -11.03
CA GLN A 61 -2.29 -10.94 -10.01
C GLN A 61 -1.29 -11.30 -8.90
N SER A 62 -1.29 -10.52 -7.81
CA SER A 62 -0.29 -10.62 -6.73
C SER A 62 -0.33 -11.93 -5.95
N GLU A 63 -1.43 -12.68 -5.99
CA GLU A 63 -1.53 -14.01 -5.38
C GLU A 63 -0.74 -15.07 -6.17
N PHE A 64 -0.50 -14.82 -7.45
CA PHE A 64 0.11 -15.78 -8.39
C PHE A 64 1.44 -15.28 -8.96
N GLY A 65 1.96 -14.13 -8.51
CA GLY A 65 3.25 -13.61 -8.96
C GLY A 65 3.68 -12.34 -8.23
N THR A 66 4.88 -11.86 -8.55
CA THR A 66 5.50 -10.70 -7.90
C THR A 66 5.11 -9.39 -8.58
N CYS A 67 4.03 -8.76 -8.13
CA CYS A 67 3.55 -7.51 -8.74
C CYS A 67 4.26 -6.26 -8.23
N LYS A 68 4.55 -5.34 -9.15
CA LYS A 68 5.10 -4.02 -8.88
C LYS A 68 3.98 -3.01 -8.58
N CYS A 69 4.28 -2.05 -7.71
CA CYS A 69 3.42 -0.93 -7.35
C CYS A 69 4.27 0.33 -7.14
N GLY A 70 3.62 1.48 -7.10
CA GLY A 70 4.30 2.78 -7.00
C GLY A 70 3.76 3.76 -8.03
N GLU A 71 4.43 4.89 -8.16
CA GLU A 71 4.07 5.97 -9.08
C GLU A 71 3.89 5.48 -10.52
N ASP A 72 4.86 4.70 -11.02
CA ASP A 72 4.84 4.18 -12.40
C ASP A 72 3.96 2.91 -12.58
N TYR A 73 3.68 2.20 -11.49
CA TYR A 73 3.11 0.84 -11.55
C TYR A 73 1.70 0.75 -10.96
N GLY A 74 1.18 1.83 -10.39
CA GLY A 74 -0.14 1.89 -9.80
C GLY A 74 -0.25 1.29 -8.40
N MET A 75 -1.49 1.20 -7.92
CA MET A 75 -1.85 0.71 -6.60
C MET A 75 -2.08 -0.80 -6.61
N CYS A 76 -1.67 -1.46 -5.54
CA CYS A 76 -1.93 -2.89 -5.33
C CYS A 76 -3.42 -3.19 -5.20
N SER A 77 -3.80 -4.44 -5.45
CA SER A 77 -5.16 -4.94 -5.20
C SER A 77 -5.59 -4.75 -3.75
N ASP A 78 -6.91 -4.72 -3.51
CA ASP A 78 -7.49 -4.42 -2.22
C ASP A 78 -6.88 -5.22 -1.05
N GLY A 79 -6.55 -4.50 0.01
CA GLY A 79 -5.94 -5.07 1.21
C GLY A 79 -4.45 -5.40 1.11
N LEU A 80 -3.82 -5.24 -0.06
CA LEU A 80 -2.38 -5.34 -0.21
C LEU A 80 -1.68 -4.01 0.07
N CYS A 81 -0.42 -4.12 0.49
CA CYS A 81 0.44 -2.99 0.81
C CYS A 81 1.52 -2.86 -0.25
N CYS A 82 1.86 -1.62 -0.60
CA CYS A 82 2.98 -1.34 -1.46
C CYS A 82 4.24 -1.11 -0.61
N SER A 83 5.20 -2.02 -0.67
CA SER A 83 6.45 -1.91 0.09
C SER A 83 7.29 -0.71 -0.35
N LYS A 84 8.28 -0.32 0.47
CA LYS A 84 9.30 0.68 0.10
C LYS A 84 10.01 0.36 -1.23
N LYS A 85 10.10 -0.92 -1.59
CA LYS A 85 10.75 -1.40 -2.82
C LYS A 85 9.82 -1.44 -4.04
N GLY A 86 8.56 -1.00 -3.91
CA GLY A 86 7.62 -0.95 -5.02
C GLY A 86 7.04 -2.31 -5.40
N TYR A 87 6.78 -3.17 -4.41
CA TYR A 87 6.13 -4.48 -4.62
C TYR A 87 4.90 -4.65 -3.73
N CYS A 88 3.89 -5.35 -4.23
CA CYS A 88 2.66 -5.67 -3.52
C CYS A 88 2.81 -6.87 -2.58
N GLY A 89 2.26 -6.80 -1.38
CA GLY A 89 2.29 -7.90 -0.41
C GLY A 89 1.58 -7.59 0.91
N LYS A 90 1.57 -8.56 1.83
CA LYS A 90 0.85 -8.49 3.13
C LYS A 90 1.76 -8.56 4.37
N THR A 91 3.07 -8.77 4.21
CA THR A 91 3.96 -8.97 5.37
C THR A 91 4.36 -7.64 6.02
N LYS A 92 5.00 -7.70 7.20
CA LYS A 92 5.43 -6.52 7.95
C LYS A 92 6.33 -5.57 7.14
N SER A 93 7.21 -6.12 6.30
CA SER A 93 8.10 -5.32 5.43
C SER A 93 7.36 -4.60 4.31
N TYR A 94 6.14 -5.01 3.99
CA TYR A 94 5.29 -4.37 3.00
C TYR A 94 4.33 -3.37 3.64
N CYS A 95 3.73 -3.75 4.77
CA CYS A 95 2.59 -3.03 5.33
C CYS A 95 2.93 -2.00 6.40
N TYR A 96 4.04 -2.13 7.12
CA TYR A 96 4.32 -1.21 8.23
C TYR A 96 4.82 0.11 7.67
N SER A 97 4.23 1.22 8.12
CA SER A 97 4.70 2.55 7.69
C SER A 97 6.13 2.82 8.14
N SER A 98 6.56 2.29 9.29
CA SER A 98 7.95 2.34 9.76
C SER A 98 8.94 1.62 8.83
N ASN A 99 8.48 0.67 8.02
CA ASN A 99 9.27 -0.02 6.99
C ASN A 99 9.18 0.65 5.61
N GLY A 100 8.53 1.83 5.52
CA GLY A 100 8.41 2.60 4.30
C GLY A 100 7.30 2.14 3.36
N CYS A 101 6.20 1.61 3.90
CA CYS A 101 5.00 1.34 3.11
C CYS A 101 4.52 2.61 2.38
N GLN A 102 4.23 2.49 1.09
CA GLN A 102 3.80 3.58 0.22
C GLN A 102 2.27 3.68 0.21
N SER A 103 1.73 4.50 1.11
CA SER A 103 0.29 4.60 1.40
C SER A 103 -0.59 5.15 0.27
N ASN A 104 0.01 5.80 -0.73
CA ASN A 104 -0.71 6.20 -1.96
C ASN A 104 -0.96 5.02 -2.91
N TYR A 105 -0.25 3.90 -2.72
CA TYR A 105 -0.27 2.74 -3.64
C TYR A 105 -0.64 1.43 -2.93
N GLY A 106 -1.04 1.48 -1.66
CA GLY A 106 -1.50 0.31 -0.91
C GLY A 106 -1.94 0.63 0.52
N SER A 107 -2.49 -0.38 1.19
CA SER A 107 -3.14 -0.26 2.50
C SER A 107 -2.15 -0.30 3.68
N CYS A 108 -1.41 0.79 3.89
CA CYS A 108 -0.39 0.86 4.94
C CYS A 108 -0.95 0.90 6.36
N LYS A 109 -0.28 0.16 7.25
CA LYS A 109 -0.52 0.14 8.70
C LYS A 109 0.18 1.28 9.41
N CYS A 110 -0.50 1.88 10.37
CA CYS A 110 0.01 2.93 11.25
C CYS A 110 -0.47 2.72 12.68
N GLY A 111 0.09 3.51 13.60
CA GLY A 111 -0.19 3.39 15.01
C GLY A 111 1.02 2.88 15.78
N GLU A 112 0.79 2.57 17.05
CA GLU A 112 1.77 1.94 17.92
C GLU A 112 2.34 0.68 17.24
N ASN A 113 3.66 0.53 17.21
CA ASN A 113 4.42 -0.55 16.54
C ASN A 113 4.42 -0.54 14.99
N TYR A 114 3.55 0.24 14.33
CA TYR A 114 3.46 0.27 12.86
C TYR A 114 4.08 1.52 12.24
N GLY A 115 4.16 2.63 12.99
CA GLY A 115 4.77 3.89 12.56
C GLY A 115 3.77 4.98 12.15
N LEU A 116 4.34 6.08 11.66
CA LEU A 116 3.60 7.28 11.22
C LEU A 116 3.11 7.12 9.78
N CYS A 117 1.94 7.66 9.47
CA CYS A 117 1.53 7.82 8.08
C CYS A 117 2.38 8.86 7.34
N SER A 118 2.42 8.76 6.02
CA SER A 118 3.04 9.76 5.15
C SER A 118 2.42 11.15 5.33
N ASP A 119 3.17 12.19 4.97
CA ASP A 119 2.80 13.59 5.23
C ASP A 119 1.34 13.94 4.86
N GLY A 120 0.67 14.55 5.84
CA GLY A 120 -0.73 14.99 5.75
C GLY A 120 -1.77 13.87 5.77
N GLN A 121 -1.37 12.60 5.92
CA GLN A 121 -2.30 11.50 6.11
C GLN A 121 -2.61 11.25 7.59
N CYS A 122 -3.77 10.67 7.81
CA CYS A 122 -4.33 10.40 9.11
C CYS A 122 -4.20 8.92 9.43
N CYS A 123 -3.90 8.60 10.69
CA CYS A 123 -3.95 7.23 11.16
C CYS A 123 -5.33 6.96 11.75
N SER A 124 -6.14 6.14 11.07
CA SER A 124 -7.49 5.80 11.53
C SER A 124 -7.47 5.03 12.86
N LYS A 125 -8.62 4.95 13.53
CA LYS A 125 -8.81 4.08 14.71
C LYS A 125 -8.41 2.63 14.47
N LYS A 126 -8.53 2.15 13.23
CA LYS A 126 -8.19 0.78 12.81
C LYS A 126 -6.71 0.58 12.48
N GLY A 127 -5.88 1.61 12.65
CA GLY A 127 -4.44 1.54 12.40
C GLY A 127 -4.08 1.49 10.92
N TYR A 128 -4.80 2.24 10.08
CA TYR A 128 -4.49 2.38 8.65
C TYR A 128 -4.37 3.84 8.26
N CYS A 129 -3.48 4.12 7.31
CA CYS A 129 -3.29 5.45 6.73
C CYS A 129 -4.33 5.80 5.68
N GLY A 130 -4.75 7.06 5.67
CA GLY A 130 -5.68 7.58 4.66
C GLY A 130 -6.03 9.04 4.90
N ARG A 131 -6.85 9.60 3.99
CA ARG A 131 -7.21 11.04 3.98
C ARG A 131 -8.70 11.33 4.15
N THR A 132 -9.55 10.30 4.15
CA THR A 132 -11.01 10.50 4.23
C THR A 132 -11.43 10.87 5.66
N LYS A 133 -12.65 11.37 5.81
CA LYS A 133 -13.22 11.72 7.12
C LYS A 133 -13.16 10.55 8.12
N ALA A 134 -13.38 9.32 7.67
CA ALA A 134 -13.31 8.12 8.51
C ALA A 134 -11.90 7.86 9.10
N TYR A 135 -10.85 8.35 8.43
CA TYR A 135 -9.47 8.23 8.89
C TYR A 135 -9.05 9.43 9.73
N CYS A 136 -9.52 10.61 9.34
CA CYS A 136 -9.01 11.88 9.86
C CYS A 136 -9.82 12.48 11.00
N ALA A 137 -11.12 12.22 11.11
CA ALA A 137 -11.92 12.82 12.17
C ALA A 137 -11.50 12.29 13.53
N SER A 138 -11.21 13.19 14.47
CA SER A 138 -11.00 12.83 15.87
C SER A 138 -12.22 12.11 16.46
N SER A 139 -13.44 12.49 16.07
CA SER A 139 -14.67 11.78 16.45
C SER A 139 -14.74 10.34 15.92
N SER A 140 -13.98 10.02 14.86
CA SER A 140 -13.84 8.65 14.34
C SER A 140 -12.67 7.89 14.96
N GLY A 141 -11.98 8.48 15.94
CA GLY A 141 -10.85 7.87 16.64
C GLY A 141 -9.52 7.94 15.90
N CYS A 142 -9.29 9.01 15.14
CA CYS A 142 -7.99 9.26 14.53
C CYS A 142 -6.88 9.31 15.59
N GLN A 143 -5.77 8.62 15.34
CA GLN A 143 -4.64 8.50 16.27
C GLN A 143 -3.61 9.61 16.02
N SER A 144 -3.72 10.71 16.76
CA SER A 144 -2.96 11.94 16.50
C SER A 144 -1.45 11.87 16.75
N ASN A 145 -0.96 10.82 17.43
CA ASN A 145 0.47 10.55 17.55
C ASN A 145 1.06 9.91 16.28
N TYR A 146 0.21 9.40 15.37
CA TYR A 146 0.62 8.62 14.21
C TYR A 146 0.11 9.17 12.86
N GLY A 147 -0.60 10.30 12.88
CA GLY A 147 -1.05 11.00 11.68
C GLY A 147 -1.71 12.35 11.97
N SER A 148 -2.03 13.08 10.91
CA SER A 148 -2.55 14.46 10.97
C SER A 148 -4.06 14.52 11.23
N CYS A 149 -4.49 14.22 12.46
CA CYS A 149 -5.91 14.21 12.83
C CYS A 149 -6.58 15.59 12.77
N LYS A 150 -7.82 15.58 12.29
CA LYS A 150 -8.68 16.77 12.15
C LYS A 150 -9.64 16.91 13.32
N CYS A 151 -9.90 18.16 13.69
CA CYS A 151 -10.82 18.57 14.73
C CYS A 151 -11.70 19.74 14.27
N GLY A 152 -12.72 20.05 15.04
CA GLY A 152 -13.71 21.08 14.71
C GLY A 152 -15.13 20.52 14.66
N GLU A 153 -16.09 21.36 14.31
CA GLU A 153 -17.52 21.01 14.30
C GLU A 153 -17.83 19.70 13.56
N SER A 154 -17.22 19.52 12.39
CA SER A 154 -17.42 18.34 11.56
C SER A 154 -16.53 17.14 11.91
N TYR A 155 -15.49 17.32 12.74
CA TYR A 155 -14.43 16.32 12.95
C TYR A 155 -14.22 15.93 14.41
N GLY A 156 -14.90 16.58 15.36
CA GLY A 156 -14.85 16.28 16.79
C GLY A 156 -13.70 16.96 17.52
N THR A 157 -13.47 16.53 18.75
CA THR A 157 -12.48 17.09 19.67
C THR A 157 -11.19 16.31 19.66
N CYS A 158 -10.05 16.97 19.84
CA CYS A 158 -8.76 16.30 19.95
C CYS A 158 -8.67 15.45 21.24
N SER A 159 -8.04 14.28 21.15
CA SER A 159 -7.71 13.42 22.29
C SER A 159 -6.42 13.88 22.99
N ASP A 160 -6.10 13.27 24.15
CA ASP A 160 -4.83 13.44 24.88
C ASP A 160 -4.50 14.90 25.25
N ASN A 161 -5.51 15.69 25.63
CA ASN A 161 -5.37 17.11 25.97
C ASN A 161 -4.66 17.94 24.87
N LYS A 162 -4.80 17.54 23.60
CA LYS A 162 -4.23 18.29 22.49
C LYS A 162 -5.10 19.49 22.13
N CYS A 163 -4.43 20.51 21.61
CA CYS A 163 -5.04 21.71 21.10
C CYS A 163 -5.64 21.45 19.71
N CYS A 164 -6.78 22.06 19.42
CA CYS A 164 -7.35 22.10 18.09
C CYS A 164 -6.97 23.43 17.44
N SER A 165 -6.07 23.43 16.46
CA SER A 165 -5.68 24.67 15.75
C SER A 165 -6.86 25.28 15.00
N ASN A 166 -6.79 26.57 14.68
CA ASN A 166 -7.76 27.28 13.84
C ASN A 166 -7.88 26.71 12.42
N LYS A 167 -6.85 25.95 11.97
CA LYS A 167 -6.87 25.18 10.72
C LYS A 167 -7.57 23.81 10.86
N GLY A 168 -8.08 23.47 12.04
CA GLY A 168 -8.83 22.24 12.30
C GLY A 168 -7.97 20.99 12.42
N TYR A 169 -6.76 21.12 12.97
CA TYR A 169 -5.86 19.99 13.23
C TYR A 169 -5.49 19.89 14.70
N CYS A 170 -5.25 18.66 15.17
CA CYS A 170 -4.81 18.37 16.54
C CYS A 170 -3.30 18.41 16.70
N GLY A 171 -2.81 19.06 17.76
CA GLY A 171 -1.38 19.12 18.08
C GLY A 171 -1.09 19.76 19.42
N THR A 172 0.19 19.79 19.81
CA THR A 172 0.65 20.30 21.11
C THR A 172 1.59 21.50 21.00
N THR A 173 2.01 21.89 19.80
CA THR A 173 2.93 23.02 19.62
C THR A 173 2.18 24.36 19.64
N SER A 174 2.90 25.46 19.77
CA SER A 174 2.34 26.83 19.73
C SER A 174 1.50 27.10 18.47
N ALA A 175 1.84 26.47 17.34
CA ALA A 175 1.04 26.55 16.11
C ALA A 175 -0.42 26.09 16.30
N TYR A 176 -0.67 25.22 17.26
CA TYR A 176 -1.99 24.69 17.61
C TYR A 176 -2.58 25.35 18.87
N CYS A 177 -1.73 25.67 19.84
CA CYS A 177 -2.14 25.99 21.21
C CYS A 177 -2.19 27.49 21.56
N SER A 178 -1.60 28.39 20.77
CA SER A 178 -1.61 29.82 21.09
C SER A 178 -3.05 30.36 21.21
N ILE A 179 -3.26 31.32 22.13
CA ILE A 179 -4.56 31.91 22.53
C ILE A 179 -5.50 32.24 21.36
N ASN A 180 -5.00 32.86 20.29
CA ASN A 180 -5.80 33.26 19.12
C ASN A 180 -5.86 32.21 17.99
N LYS A 181 -5.26 31.04 18.22
CA LYS A 181 -5.16 29.95 17.23
C LYS A 181 -5.79 28.66 17.72
N CYS A 182 -6.13 28.54 18.99
CA CYS A 182 -6.71 27.33 19.56
C CYS A 182 -8.24 27.42 19.63
N GLN A 183 -8.93 26.43 19.07
CA GLN A 183 -10.38 26.30 19.11
C GLN A 183 -10.81 25.65 20.42
N ASN A 184 -11.13 26.49 21.42
CA ASN A 184 -11.52 26.09 22.78
C ASN A 184 -12.63 25.04 22.87
N LYS A 185 -13.55 24.99 21.90
CA LYS A 185 -14.64 24.01 21.86
C LYS A 185 -14.17 22.60 21.45
N TYR A 186 -13.04 22.50 20.77
CA TYR A 186 -12.59 21.28 20.09
C TYR A 186 -11.21 20.78 20.54
N GLY A 187 -10.56 21.45 21.49
CA GLY A 187 -9.30 21.01 22.07
C GLY A 187 -9.00 21.74 23.37
N PHE A 188 -7.95 21.30 24.04
CA PHE A 188 -7.47 21.94 25.26
C PHE A 188 -6.62 23.17 24.91
N CYS A 189 -6.97 24.34 25.41
CA CYS A 189 -6.22 25.58 25.18
C CYS A 189 -5.78 26.15 26.53
N PRO A 190 -4.50 25.99 26.93
CA PRO A 190 -4.02 26.31 28.27
C PRO A 190 -3.95 27.83 28.57
N ASP A 191 -3.80 28.67 27.54
CA ASP A 191 -3.69 30.13 27.69
C ASP A 191 -5.00 30.80 27.25
N LYS A 192 -6.04 30.77 28.08
CA LYS A 192 -7.29 31.51 27.84
C LYS A 192 -7.23 32.94 28.35
#